data_AF-A0A529HSJ8-F1
#
_entry.id   AF-A0A529HSJ8-F1
#
_cell.length_a   1.000
_cell.length_b   1.000
_cell.length_c   1.000
_cell.angle_alpha   90.00
_cell.angle_beta   90.00
_cell.angle_gamma   90.00
#
_symmetry.space_group_name_H-M   'P 1'
#
loop_
_entity.id
_entity.type
_entity.pdbx_description
1 polymer ?
#
loop_
_entity_poly.entity_id
_entity_poly.type
_entity_poly.pdbx_seq_one_letter_code
_entity_poly.pdbx_strand_id
1 'polypeptide(L)' 'DIGVRHLRRTLVTRARVEGFLLNDHASEYETALADLLSWYKQGLLETREDVAEGIESVPHAFVRMLRGENFGKQLVKL' A
#
# COMPACT_ATOMS: atom_id res chain seq x y z
N ASP A 1 10.26 7.45 -29.01
CA ASP A 1 9.50 6.26 -28.57
C ASP A 1 10.45 5.32 -27.84
N ILE A 2 10.37 5.25 -26.51
CA ILE A 2 11.31 4.47 -25.68
C ILE A 2 10.53 3.30 -25.09
N GLY A 3 10.57 2.15 -25.76
CA GLY A 3 9.94 0.91 -25.28
C GLY A 3 10.56 0.39 -23.97
N VAL A 4 9.80 -0.47 -23.28
CA VAL A 4 10.09 -1.01 -21.93
C VAL A 4 11.45 -1.72 -21.89
N ARG A 5 12.48 -1.02 -21.41
CA ARG A 5 13.89 -1.48 -21.39
C ARG A 5 14.16 -2.65 -20.41
N HIS A 6 13.18 -3.04 -19.60
CA HIS A 6 13.37 -4.01 -18.52
C HIS A 6 13.00 -5.47 -18.89
N LEU A 7 12.54 -5.74 -20.12
CA LEU A 7 12.03 -7.06 -20.52
C LEU A 7 13.11 -8.17 -20.56
N ARG A 8 14.38 -7.85 -20.87
CA ARG A 8 15.46 -8.87 -20.95
C ARG A 8 15.73 -9.54 -19.60
N ARG A 9 15.71 -8.78 -18.50
CA ARG A 9 16.00 -9.34 -17.17
C ARG A 9 14.90 -10.31 -16.76
N THR A 10 13.64 -9.90 -16.93
CA THR A 10 12.47 -10.75 -16.68
C THR A 10 12.52 -12.04 -17.49
N LEU A 11 12.93 -11.98 -18.75
CA LEU A 11 13.07 -13.16 -19.62
C LEU A 11 14.19 -14.12 -19.16
N VAL A 12 15.39 -13.61 -18.92
CA VAL A 12 16.56 -14.44 -18.55
C VAL A 12 16.37 -15.07 -17.18
N THR A 13 15.77 -14.35 -16.22
CA THR A 13 15.46 -14.90 -14.88
C THR A 13 14.14 -15.65 -14.85
N ARG A 14 13.37 -15.66 -15.94
CA ARG A 14 12.00 -16.20 -16.00
C ARG A 14 11.09 -15.64 -14.89
N ALA A 15 11.26 -14.37 -14.56
CA ALA A 15 10.44 -13.72 -13.54
C ALA A 15 9.03 -13.43 -14.08
N ARG A 16 8.04 -13.41 -13.18
CA ARG A 16 6.65 -13.06 -13.48
C ARG A 16 6.36 -11.67 -12.94
N VAL A 17 5.78 -10.81 -13.78
CA VAL A 17 5.26 -9.49 -13.39
C VAL A 17 3.74 -9.57 -13.55
N GLU A 18 3.02 -9.39 -12.46
CA GLU A 18 1.57 -9.51 -12.40
C GLU A 18 1.01 -8.30 -11.65
N GLY A 19 -0.05 -7.70 -12.19
CA GLY A 19 -0.82 -6.70 -11.49
C GLY A 19 -1.78 -7.38 -10.51
N PHE A 20 -2.05 -6.71 -9.39
CA PHE A 20 -2.96 -7.21 -8.36
C PHE A 20 -3.96 -6.10 -8.02
N LEU A 21 -5.25 -6.41 -8.07
CA LEU A 21 -6.30 -5.52 -7.61
C LEU A 21 -7.02 -6.20 -6.46
N LEU A 22 -7.17 -5.48 -5.34
CA LEU A 22 -7.84 -6.00 -4.14
C LEU A 22 -9.25 -6.52 -4.46
N ASN A 23 -9.97 -5.85 -5.36
CA ASN A 23 -11.34 -6.21 -5.72
C ASN A 23 -11.45 -7.56 -6.45
N ASP A 24 -10.39 -8.02 -7.12
CA ASP A 24 -10.37 -9.34 -7.76
C ASP A 24 -10.31 -10.49 -6.73
N HIS A 25 -10.03 -10.15 -5.46
CA HIS A 25 -9.84 -11.05 -4.33
C HIS A 25 -10.86 -10.83 -3.20
N ALA A 26 -12.04 -10.29 -3.56
CA ALA A 26 -13.07 -9.96 -2.58
C ALA A 26 -13.53 -11.18 -1.75
N SER A 27 -13.48 -12.40 -2.32
CA SER A 27 -13.79 -13.65 -1.60
C SER A 27 -12.83 -13.96 -0.45
N GLU A 28 -11.58 -13.52 -0.55
CA GLU A 28 -10.55 -13.77 0.48
C GLU A 28 -10.51 -12.66 1.55
N TYR A 29 -11.22 -11.55 1.35
CA TYR A 29 -11.11 -10.35 2.17
C TYR A 29 -11.36 -10.61 3.66
N GLU A 30 -12.46 -11.31 4.00
CA GLU A 30 -12.83 -11.56 5.39
C GLU A 30 -11.80 -12.43 6.12
N THR A 31 -11.28 -13.46 5.44
CA THR A 31 -10.22 -14.32 5.98
C THR A 31 -8.94 -13.53 6.19
N ALA A 32 -8.52 -12.74 5.19
CA ALA A 32 -7.33 -11.91 5.28
C ALA A 32 -7.43 -10.88 6.41
N LEU A 33 -8.59 -10.24 6.56
CA LEU A 33 -8.83 -9.28 7.65
C LEU A 33 -8.74 -9.96 9.02
N ALA A 34 -9.34 -11.14 9.19
CA ALA A 34 -9.29 -11.89 10.45
C ALA A 34 -7.84 -12.25 10.84
N ASP A 35 -7.05 -12.71 9.88
CA ASP A 35 -5.64 -13.06 10.09
C ASP A 35 -4.79 -11.83 10.45
N LEU A 36 -4.94 -10.73 9.70
CA LEU A 36 -4.24 -9.47 9.96
C LEU A 36 -4.56 -8.90 11.34
N LEU A 37 -5.83 -8.92 11.74
CA LEU A 37 -6.27 -8.50 13.08
C LEU A 37 -5.70 -9.40 14.17
N SER A 38 -5.61 -10.70 13.92
CA SER A 38 -5.01 -11.66 14.85
C SER A 38 -3.52 -11.35 15.06
N TRP A 39 -2.76 -11.14 13.98
CA TRP A 39 -1.34 -10.79 14.07
C TRP A 39 -1.11 -9.43 14.73
N TYR A 40 -1.96 -8.44 14.45
CA TYR A 40 -1.91 -7.15 15.11
C TYR A 40 -2.09 -7.28 16.63
N LYS A 41 -3.12 -8.03 17.07
CA LYS A 41 -3.37 -8.29 18.50
C LYS A 41 -2.25 -9.07 19.19
N GLN A 42 -1.57 -9.94 18.44
CA GLN A 42 -0.42 -10.70 18.93
C GLN A 42 0.89 -9.89 18.96
N GLY A 43 0.89 -8.66 18.42
CA GLY A 43 2.11 -7.85 18.28
C GLY A 43 3.05 -8.32 17.17
N LEU A 44 2.58 -9.22 16.29
CA LEU A 44 3.34 -9.71 15.13
C LEU A 44 3.25 -8.76 13.93
N LEU A 45 2.31 -7.82 13.98
CA LEU A 45 2.10 -6.80 12.95
C LEU A 45 2.09 -5.42 13.63
N GLU A 46 3.10 -4.60 13.33
CA GLU A 46 3.18 -3.21 13.75
C GLU A 46 2.66 -2.28 12.64
N THR A 47 1.85 -1.29 13.01
CA THR A 47 1.39 -0.24 12.09
C THR A 47 2.15 1.06 12.35
N ARG A 48 2.43 1.80 11.28
CA ARG A 48 3.00 3.15 11.34
C ARG A 48 2.05 4.08 10.64
N GLU A 49 1.74 5.18 11.28
CA GLU A 49 0.75 6.16 10.81
C GLU A 49 1.35 7.56 10.83
N ASP A 50 0.99 8.35 9.82
CA ASP A 50 1.27 9.78 9.71
C ASP A 50 -0.08 10.49 9.72
N VAL A 51 -0.41 11.15 10.83
CA VAL A 51 -1.75 11.70 11.08
C VAL A 51 -1.70 13.23 10.96
N ALA A 52 -2.45 13.76 9.99
CA ALA A 52 -2.72 15.19 9.89
C ALA A 52 -4.03 15.54 10.62
N GLU A 53 -4.11 16.72 11.21
CA GLU A 53 -5.29 17.18 11.96
C GLU A 53 -6.10 18.14 11.08
N GLY A 54 -7.42 17.99 11.11
CA GLY A 54 -8.38 18.86 10.41
C GLY A 54 -8.55 18.51 8.92
N ILE A 55 -9.78 18.62 8.42
CA ILE A 55 -10.12 18.31 7.02
C ILE A 55 -9.42 19.24 6.01
N GLU A 56 -9.11 20.46 6.43
CA GLU A 56 -8.35 21.44 5.67
C GLU A 56 -6.93 20.97 5.33
N SER A 57 -6.40 20.00 6.09
CA SER A 57 -5.06 19.42 5.85
C SER A 57 -5.03 18.41 4.70
N VAL A 58 -6.19 17.92 4.23
CA VAL A 58 -6.28 16.87 3.19
C VAL A 58 -5.45 17.18 1.94
N PRO A 59 -5.53 18.37 1.32
CA PRO A 59 -4.77 18.65 0.10
C PRO A 59 -3.26 18.56 0.33
N HIS A 60 -2.78 19.07 1.46
CA HIS A 60 -1.36 19.03 1.81
C HIS A 60 -0.90 17.59 2.14
N ALA A 61 -1.66 16.86 2.97
CA ALA A 61 -1.38 15.47 3.30
C ALA A 61 -1.33 14.57 2.06
N PHE A 62 -2.23 14.80 1.10
CA PHE A 62 -2.23 14.05 -0.16
C PHE A 62 -1.00 14.33 -1.03
N VAL A 63 -0.58 15.60 -1.16
CA VAL A 63 0.64 15.94 -1.91
C VAL A 63 1.88 15.34 -1.25
N ARG A 64 1.99 15.38 0.08
CA ARG A 64 3.06 14.70 0.83
C ARG A 64 3.12 13.21 0.52
N MET A 65 1.96 12.53 0.53
CA MET A 65 1.86 11.11 0.19
C MET A 65 2.38 10.80 -1.21
N LEU A 66 2.02 11.62 -2.21
CA LEU A 66 2.48 11.43 -3.59
C LEU A 66 3.98 11.68 -3.76
N ARG A 67 4.59 12.51 -2.90
CA ARG A 67 6.03 12.75 -2.86
C ARG A 67 6.81 11.72 -2.03
N GLY A 68 6.11 10.81 -1.34
CA GLY A 68 6.73 9.85 -0.42
C GLY A 68 7.26 10.48 0.87
N GLU A 69 6.71 11.63 1.27
CA GLU A 69 7.12 12.38 2.46
C GLU A 69 6.40 11.88 3.73
N ASN A 70 5.42 10.97 3.60
CA ASN A 70 4.67 10.37 4.71
C ASN A 70 5.42 9.21 5.36
N PHE A 71 5.35 9.10 6.69
CA PHE A 71 5.92 7.96 7.41
C PHE A 71 4.86 6.91 7.74
N GLY A 72 4.69 5.92 6.85
CA GLY A 72 3.65 4.89 7.01
C GLY A 72 2.32 5.32 6.40
N LYS A 73 1.19 4.89 6.98
CA LYS A 73 -0.14 5.20 6.45
C LYS A 73 -0.50 6.66 6.73
N GLN A 74 -0.68 7.46 5.68
CA GLN A 74 -1.22 8.82 5.82
C GLN A 74 -2.70 8.76 6.21
N LEU A 75 -3.06 9.45 7.28
CA LEU A 75 -4.42 9.65 7.79
C LEU A 75 -4.70 11.15 7.98
N VAL A 76 -5.98 11.51 7.95
CA VAL A 76 -6.47 12.82 8.37
C VAL A 76 -7.53 12.61 9.45
N LYS A 77 -7.32 13.22 10.61
CA LYS A 77 -8.24 13.19 11.74
C LYS A 77 -9.15 14.40 11.70
N LEU A 78 -10.44 14.18 11.97
CA LEU A 78 -11.50 15.18 11.95
C LEU A 78 -11.78 15.76 13.34
#